data_AF-A0A0F9E6A1-F1
#
_entry.id   AF-A0A0F9E6A1-F1
#
_cell.length_a   1.000
_cell.length_b   1.000
_cell.length_c   1.000
_cell.angle_alpha   90.00
_cell.angle_beta   90.00
_cell.angle_gamma   90.00
#
_symmetry.space_group_name_H-M   'P 1'
#
loop_
_entity.id
_entity.type
_entity.pdbx_description
1 polymer ?
#
loop_
_entity_poly.entity_id
_entity_poly.type
_entity_poly.pdbx_seq_one_letter_code
_entity_poly.pdbx_strand_id
1 'polypeptide(L)'
;MRKYGKIETAFWHNPKVRGLSESARLLYLYMISCPHGNSLGCFVLPDGYISADLEWDQRQVSKHVNELVSGRLIERSETSSLIRI
;
A
#
# COMPACT_ATOMS: atom_id res chain seq x y z
N MET A 1 -10.05 11.89 12.70
CA MET A 1 -8.74 11.28 12.39
C MET A 1 -8.71 9.88 12.98
N ARG A 2 -8.35 8.87 12.18
CA ARG A 2 -8.14 7.49 12.64
C ARG A 2 -6.86 7.45 13.49
N LYS A 3 -6.92 6.88 14.69
CA LYS A 3 -5.75 6.78 15.60
C LYS A 3 -4.91 5.52 15.36
N TYR A 4 -5.50 4.46 14.80
CA TYR A 4 -4.83 3.18 14.58
C TYR A 4 -5.35 2.48 13.32
N GLY A 5 -4.45 1.79 12.61
CA GLY A 5 -4.78 0.82 11.56
C GLY A 5 -5.09 -0.56 12.15
N LYS A 6 -6.13 -1.24 11.68
CA LYS A 6 -6.37 -2.65 12.02
C LYS A 6 -5.66 -3.52 10.98
N ILE A 7 -4.73 -4.35 11.42
CA ILE A 7 -4.07 -5.37 10.59
C ILE A 7 -4.50 -6.72 11.16
N GLU A 8 -5.11 -7.56 10.33
CA GLU A 8 -5.53 -8.89 10.75
C GLU A 8 -4.32 -9.82 10.85
N THR A 9 -4.27 -10.69 11.86
CA THR A 9 -3.14 -11.62 12.05
C THR A 9 -2.93 -12.54 10.86
N ALA A 10 -4.00 -12.87 10.12
CA ALA A 10 -3.97 -13.60 8.87
C ALA A 10 -3.06 -12.95 7.80
N PHE A 11 -2.77 -11.64 7.90
CA PHE A 11 -1.80 -10.94 7.06
C PHE A 11 -0.47 -11.69 6.95
N TRP A 12 0.05 -12.19 8.07
CA TRP A 12 1.35 -12.87 8.14
C TRP A 12 1.34 -14.28 7.54
N HIS A 13 0.16 -14.89 7.42
CA HIS A 13 -0.03 -16.20 6.82
C HIS A 13 -0.41 -16.12 5.34
N ASN A 14 -0.77 -14.95 4.83
CA ASN A 14 -1.17 -14.75 3.44
C ASN A 14 0.02 -15.07 2.49
N PRO A 15 -0.08 -16.08 1.60
CA PRO A 15 1.01 -16.45 0.71
C PRO A 15 1.46 -15.33 -0.21
N LYS A 16 0.53 -14.47 -0.68
CA LYS A 16 0.87 -13.32 -1.52
C LYS A 16 1.75 -12.32 -0.76
N VAL A 17 1.38 -12.01 0.48
CA VAL A 17 2.13 -11.09 1.35
C VAL A 17 3.51 -11.63 1.69
N ARG A 18 3.61 -12.95 1.93
CA ARG A 18 4.89 -13.62 2.20
C ARG A 18 5.83 -13.64 0.99
N GLY A 19 5.27 -13.65 -0.23
CA GLY A 19 6.03 -13.57 -1.47
C GLY A 19 6.56 -12.18 -1.81
N LEU A 20 6.11 -11.13 -1.11
CA LEU A 20 6.61 -9.77 -1.31
C LEU A 20 8.01 -9.56 -0.76
N SER A 21 8.75 -8.68 -1.41
CA SER A 21 9.91 -8.00 -0.86
C SER A 21 9.56 -7.28 0.44
N GLU A 22 10.56 -7.07 1.30
CA GLU A 22 10.36 -6.41 2.60
C GLU A 22 9.76 -5.01 2.44
N SER A 23 10.28 -4.23 1.48
CA SER A 23 9.76 -2.90 1.16
C SER A 23 8.33 -2.95 0.61
N ALA A 24 7.99 -3.87 -0.30
CA ALA A 24 6.61 -3.96 -0.78
C ALA A 24 5.64 -4.38 0.34
N ARG A 25 6.08 -5.23 1.27
CA ARG A 25 5.30 -5.60 2.46
C ARG A 25 5.09 -4.40 3.38
N LEU A 26 6.11 -3.57 3.59
CA LEU A 26 6.00 -2.31 4.33
C LEU A 26 5.02 -1.35 3.65
N LEU A 27 5.08 -1.22 2.32
CA LEU A 27 4.14 -0.39 1.56
C LEU A 27 2.70 -0.89 1.74
N TYR A 28 2.48 -2.20 1.69
CA TYR A 28 1.15 -2.78 1.89
C TYR A 28 0.63 -2.53 3.31
N LEU A 29 1.48 -2.69 4.33
CA LEU A 29 1.14 -2.31 5.72
C LEU A 29 0.77 -0.83 5.82
N TYR A 30 1.59 0.04 5.23
CA TYR A 30 1.33 1.48 5.19
C TYR A 30 -0.02 1.77 4.52
N MET A 31 -0.35 1.18 3.38
CA MET A 31 -1.65 1.40 2.72
C MET A 31 -2.84 1.03 3.62
N ILE A 32 -2.73 -0.04 4.43
CA ILE A 32 -3.78 -0.46 5.38
C ILE A 32 -3.92 0.52 6.56
N SER A 33 -2.82 1.13 7.00
CA SER A 33 -2.75 1.93 8.23
C SER A 33 -2.51 3.44 8.03
N CYS A 34 -2.36 3.92 6.79
CA CYS A 34 -2.00 5.30 6.49
C CYS A 34 -3.08 6.29 6.91
N PRO A 35 -2.72 7.56 7.20
CA PRO A 35 -3.68 8.58 7.58
C PRO A 35 -4.64 8.99 6.44
N HIS A 36 -4.28 8.67 5.20
CA HIS A 36 -5.05 9.01 3.98
C HIS A 36 -6.14 7.97 3.66
N GLY A 37 -6.06 6.79 4.28
CA GLY A 37 -6.97 5.66 4.03
C GLY A 37 -8.32 5.76 4.75
N ASN A 38 -9.28 4.98 4.27
CA ASN A 38 -10.60 4.84 4.89
C ASN A 38 -10.96 3.36 5.12
N SER A 39 -12.05 3.10 5.83
CA SER A 39 -12.49 1.74 6.16
C SER A 39 -12.95 0.91 4.96
N LEU A 40 -13.19 1.52 3.79
CA LEU A 40 -13.54 0.81 2.56
C LEU A 40 -12.32 0.22 1.86
N GLY A 41 -11.10 0.63 2.23
CA GLY A 41 -9.89 0.24 1.51
C GLY A 41 -9.81 0.80 0.09
N CYS A 42 -10.66 1.80 -0.25
CA CYS A 42 -10.71 2.43 -1.56
C CYS A 42 -10.59 3.95 -1.40
N PHE A 43 -9.44 4.50 -1.79
CA PHE A 43 -9.11 5.92 -1.57
C PHE A 43 -8.03 6.40 -2.54
N VAL A 44 -7.86 7.71 -2.64
CA VAL A 44 -6.86 8.33 -3.51
C VAL A 44 -5.54 8.44 -2.75
N LEU A 45 -4.50 7.78 -3.25
CA LEU A 45 -3.15 7.81 -2.69
C LEU A 45 -2.10 8.15 -3.77
N PRO A 46 -1.82 9.44 -3.97
CA PRO A 46 -0.73 9.92 -4.80
C PRO A 46 0.65 9.39 -4.38
N ASP A 47 1.53 9.17 -5.36
CA ASP A 47 2.91 8.73 -5.12
C ASP A 47 3.70 9.73 -4.26
N GLY A 48 3.36 11.02 -4.34
CA GLY A 48 3.97 12.05 -3.50
C GLY A 48 3.74 11.83 -2.00
N TYR A 49 2.57 11.32 -1.59
CA TYR A 49 2.33 11.00 -0.17
C TYR A 49 3.11 9.78 0.27
N ILE A 50 3.18 8.75 -0.57
CA ILE A 50 3.97 7.54 -0.27
C ILE A 50 5.45 7.93 -0.14
N SER A 51 5.95 8.72 -1.09
CA SER A 51 7.32 9.23 -1.10
C SER A 51 7.65 10.05 0.14
N ALA A 52 6.77 10.96 0.55
CA ALA A 52 6.96 11.78 1.74
C ALA A 52 6.88 10.97 3.04
N ASP A 53 5.87 10.10 3.18
CA ASP A 53 5.61 9.39 4.44
C ASP A 53 6.60 8.24 4.70
N LEU A 54 7.12 7.61 3.63
CA LEU A 54 8.10 6.51 3.73
C LEU A 54 9.53 6.95 3.44
N GLU A 55 9.74 8.23 3.13
CA GLU A 55 11.03 8.80 2.73
C GLU A 55 11.66 8.07 1.54
N TRP A 56 10.82 7.71 0.57
CA TRP A 56 11.24 6.97 -0.63
C TRP A 56 11.33 7.88 -1.84
N ASP A 57 12.27 7.59 -2.73
CA ASP A 57 12.30 8.23 -4.04
C ASP A 57 11.17 7.67 -4.95
N GLN A 58 10.88 8.40 -6.03
CA GLN A 58 9.83 8.01 -6.98
C GLN A 58 10.06 6.65 -7.63
N ARG A 59 11.33 6.24 -7.85
CA ARG A 59 11.63 4.93 -8.43
C ARG A 59 11.30 3.80 -7.47
N GLN A 60 11.61 3.98 -6.18
CA GLN A 60 11.25 3.03 -5.13
C GLN A 60 9.74 2.90 -5.02
N VAL A 61 9.01 4.02 -5.00
CA VAL A 61 7.54 4.02 -4.97
C VAL A 61 6.98 3.26 -6.17
N SER A 62 7.35 3.63 -7.40
CA SER A 62 6.86 2.96 -8.60
C SER A 62 7.20 1.46 -8.61
N LYS A 63 8.42 1.08 -8.20
CA LYS A 63 8.85 -0.32 -8.14
C LYS A 63 7.97 -1.14 -7.20
N HIS A 64 7.74 -0.65 -5.98
CA HIS A 64 7.01 -1.40 -4.97
C HIS A 64 5.49 -1.36 -5.20
N VAL A 65 4.94 -0.28 -5.74
CA VAL A 65 3.55 -0.24 -6.21
C VAL A 65 3.34 -1.29 -7.31
N ASN A 66 4.23 -1.36 -8.30
CA ASN A 66 4.15 -2.35 -9.37
C ASN A 66 4.25 -3.79 -8.86
N GLU A 67 5.06 -4.04 -7.83
CA GLU A 67 5.12 -5.34 -7.16
C GLU A 67 3.77 -5.73 -6.52
N LEU A 68 3.12 -4.80 -5.82
CA LEU A 68 1.81 -5.03 -5.20
C LEU A 68 0.69 -5.25 -6.23
N VAL A 69 0.72 -4.49 -7.33
CA VAL A 69 -0.23 -4.64 -8.45
C VAL A 69 -0.02 -5.99 -9.15
N SER A 70 1.23 -6.36 -9.43
CA SER A 70 1.56 -7.65 -10.05
C SER A 70 1.17 -8.83 -9.17
N GLY A 71 1.34 -8.69 -7.85
CA GLY A 71 0.90 -9.67 -6.85
C GLY A 71 -0.62 -9.73 -6.64
N ARG A 72 -1.40 -8.86 -7.31
CA ARG A 72 -2.86 -8.73 -7.13
C ARG A 72 -3.24 -8.57 -5.66
N LEU A 73 -2.49 -7.74 -4.95
CA LEU A 73 -2.79 -7.32 -3.56
C LEU A 73 -3.45 -5.95 -3.53
N ILE A 74 -3.20 -5.13 -4.56
CA ILE A 74 -3.87 -3.85 -4.75
C ILE A 74 -4.27 -3.70 -6.22
N GLU A 75 -5.26 -2.86 -6.47
CA GLU A 75 -5.56 -2.30 -7.78
C GLU A 75 -5.34 -0.80 -7.74
N ARG A 76 -4.80 -0.25 -8.83
CA ARG A 76 -4.51 1.18 -8.93
C ARG A 76 -4.94 1.73 -10.27
N SER A 77 -5.59 2.90 -10.24
CA SER A 77 -5.88 3.70 -11.43
C SER A 77 -4.70 4.63 -11.72
N GLU A 78 -4.17 4.56 -12.93
CA GLU A 78 -3.07 5.43 -13.37
C GLU A 78 -3.49 6.91 -13.46
N THR A 79 -4.75 7.19 -13.79
CA THR A 79 -5.23 8.56 -14.03
C THR A 79 -5.58 9.30 -12.73
N SER A 80 -6.14 8.59 -11.75
CA SER A 80 -6.71 9.22 -10.54
C SER A 80 -5.94 8.91 -9.26
N SER A 81 -4.87 8.10 -9.34
CA SER A 81 -4.17 7.57 -8.15
C SER A 81 -5.11 6.87 -7.15
N LEU A 82 -6.29 6.44 -7.61
CA LEU A 82 -7.23 5.67 -6.82
C LEU A 82 -6.62 4.29 -6.57
N ILE A 83 -6.57 3.89 -5.30
CA ILE A 83 -6.13 2.56 -4.90
C ILE A 83 -7.29 1.78 -4.29
N ARG A 84 -7.29 0.47 -4.51
CA ARG A 84 -8.17 -0.50 -3.85
C ARG A 84 -7.31 -1.61 -3.26
N ILE A 85 -7.44 -1.84 -1.96
CA ILE A 85 -6.70 -2.84 -1.17
C ILE A 85 -7.57 -4.08 -0.94
#